data_AF-A0A3B4TKH3-F1
#
_entry.id   AF-A0A3B4TKH3-F1
#
_cell.length_a   1.000
_cell.length_b   1.000
_cell.length_c   1.000
_cell.angle_alpha   90.00
_cell.angle_beta   90.00
_cell.angle_gamma   90.00
#
_symmetry.space_group_name_H-M   'P 1'
#
loop_
_entity.id
_entity.type
_entity.pdbx_description
1 polymer ?
#
loop_
_entity_poly.entity_id
_entity_poly.type
_entity_poly.pdbx_seq_one_letter_code
_entity_poly.pdbx_strand_id
1 'polypeptide(L)'
;MGEWDLLGRLLDKVQSHSTVIGKVWLTVLFVFRILVLCAGAEKVWGDEQSDFVCNTRQPGCENVCYDLVFPISHVRFWILQIIAVTTPKLLYLGHVLHVIHIEKKVKERMRKQAELEDHTSLFLSKAFKVPKYTKSSGKISIRGRLLRSYILHLVAKIVLEVLFIVGQYLLYGFTLQTRYVCVHFPCPHQVDCYISRPTEKSVIIWFMLVSAIVSLVLSVVELFYLCVKALKECMVRRQDYTVTPVTPPFSERKAFRSRPEIIQNCANLECFLAQIHLRD
;
A
#
# COMPACT_ATOMS: atom_id res chain seq x y z
N MET A 1 29.16 -6.55 3.45
CA MET A 1 28.31 -7.52 2.72
C MET A 1 27.16 -8.11 3.56
N GLY A 2 27.16 -8.03 4.90
CA GLY A 2 26.14 -8.67 5.76
C GLY A 2 24.79 -7.94 5.93
N GLU A 3 24.68 -6.64 5.59
CA GLU A 3 23.43 -5.88 5.76
C GLU A 3 22.37 -6.18 4.69
N TRP A 4 22.79 -6.44 3.45
CA TRP A 4 21.89 -6.82 2.34
C TRP A 4 21.37 -8.25 2.49
N ASP A 5 22.15 -9.17 3.07
CA ASP A 5 21.72 -10.54 3.35
C ASP A 5 20.70 -10.57 4.51
N LEU A 6 20.87 -9.70 5.51
CA LEU A 6 19.91 -9.56 6.61
C LEU A 6 18.60 -8.91 6.14
N LEU A 7 18.69 -7.86 5.31
CA LEU A 7 17.53 -7.23 4.68
C LEU A 7 16.80 -8.22 3.74
N GLY A 8 17.55 -9.01 2.97
CA GLY A 8 17.04 -10.08 2.11
C GLY A 8 16.31 -11.17 2.90
N ARG A 9 16.93 -11.71 3.96
CA ARG A 9 16.29 -12.70 4.84
C ARG A 9 15.07 -12.15 5.58
N LEU A 10 15.03 -10.84 5.87
CA LEU A 10 13.88 -10.18 6.49
C LEU A 10 12.76 -9.92 5.49
N LEU A 11 13.07 -9.48 4.26
CA LEU A 11 12.14 -9.35 3.14
C LEU A 11 11.47 -10.68 2.83
N ASP A 12 12.25 -11.75 2.73
CA ASP A 12 11.78 -13.11 2.43
C ASP A 12 10.87 -13.65 3.55
N LYS A 13 11.20 -13.31 4.81
CA LYS A 13 10.39 -13.68 5.99
C LYS A 13 9.08 -12.90 6.08
N VAL A 14 9.06 -11.63 5.65
CA VAL A 14 7.84 -10.79 5.57
C VAL A 14 6.94 -11.20 4.39
N GLN A 15 7.51 -11.79 3.34
CA GLN A 15 6.79 -12.29 2.17
C GLN A 15 5.96 -13.55 2.46
N SER A 16 6.34 -14.35 3.46
CA SER A 16 5.77 -15.69 3.74
C SER A 16 4.32 -15.76 4.24
N HIS A 17 3.59 -14.64 4.39
CA HIS A 17 2.41 -14.61 5.28
C HIS A 17 1.10 -13.97 4.80
N SER A 18 0.92 -13.64 3.52
CA SER A 18 -0.45 -13.45 2.96
C SER A 18 -0.48 -13.92 1.51
N THR A 19 -1.65 -14.38 1.06
CA THR A 19 -1.98 -14.87 -0.30
C THR A 19 -0.78 -14.80 -1.24
N VAL A 20 0.06 -15.84 -1.20
CA VAL A 20 1.42 -15.87 -1.81
C VAL A 20 1.37 -15.35 -3.24
N ILE A 21 0.29 -15.68 -3.94
CA ILE A 21 -0.01 -15.24 -5.30
C ILE A 21 -0.09 -13.71 -5.39
N GLY A 22 -0.96 -13.03 -4.64
CA GLY A 22 -1.12 -11.57 -4.71
C GLY A 22 0.16 -10.78 -4.41
N LYS A 23 0.93 -11.22 -3.41
CA LYS A 23 2.20 -10.56 -3.03
C LYS A 23 3.32 -10.75 -4.06
N VAL A 24 3.41 -11.94 -4.65
CA VAL A 24 4.38 -12.22 -5.72
C VAL A 24 4.03 -11.38 -6.94
N TRP A 25 2.77 -11.41 -7.39
CA TRP A 25 2.33 -10.63 -8.56
C TRP A 25 2.48 -9.11 -8.36
N LEU A 26 2.17 -8.58 -7.18
CA LEU A 26 2.40 -7.17 -6.86
C LEU A 26 3.88 -6.79 -6.94
N THR A 27 4.78 -7.69 -6.51
CA THR A 27 6.23 -7.43 -6.55
C THR A 27 6.77 -7.55 -7.98
N VAL A 28 6.31 -8.55 -8.74
CA VAL A 28 6.68 -8.73 -10.15
C VAL A 28 6.23 -7.53 -10.98
N LEU A 29 4.97 -7.08 -10.85
CA LEU A 29 4.46 -5.91 -11.55
C LEU A 29 5.24 -4.63 -11.18
N PHE A 30 5.60 -4.49 -9.91
CA PHE A 30 6.40 -3.36 -9.45
C PHE A 30 7.81 -3.34 -10.05
N VAL A 31 8.53 -4.47 -10.03
CA VAL A 31 9.84 -4.60 -10.66
C VAL A 31 9.76 -4.33 -12.16
N PHE A 32 8.72 -4.88 -12.81
CA PHE A 32 8.50 -4.69 -14.24
C PHE A 32 8.29 -3.22 -14.61
N ARG A 33 7.58 -2.44 -13.79
CA ARG A 33 7.46 -0.98 -13.97
C ARG A 33 8.81 -0.27 -13.87
N ILE A 34 9.64 -0.63 -12.90
CA ILE A 34 10.99 -0.05 -12.78
C ILE A 34 11.81 -0.38 -14.02
N LEU A 35 11.77 -1.62 -14.49
CA LEU A 35 12.50 -2.03 -15.70
C LEU A 35 12.06 -1.25 -16.94
N VAL A 36 10.75 -1.11 -17.16
CA VAL A 36 10.22 -0.33 -18.29
C VAL A 36 10.57 1.14 -18.17
N LEU A 37 10.48 1.70 -16.96
CA LEU A 37 10.90 3.08 -16.71
C LEU A 37 12.39 3.27 -17.02
N CYS A 38 13.28 2.41 -16.52
CA CYS A 38 14.71 2.51 -16.79
C CYS A 38 15.05 2.31 -18.27
N ALA A 39 14.38 1.39 -18.97
CA ALA A 39 14.62 1.14 -20.39
C ALA A 39 14.07 2.24 -21.30
N GLY A 40 12.92 2.83 -20.92
CA GLY A 40 12.20 3.83 -21.71
C GLY A 40 12.61 5.27 -21.43
N ALA A 41 13.05 5.59 -20.21
CA ALA A 41 13.31 6.96 -19.77
C ALA A 41 14.27 7.70 -20.71
N GLU A 42 15.42 7.11 -21.01
CA GLU A 42 16.42 7.74 -21.88
C GLU A 42 16.09 7.54 -23.36
N LYS A 43 15.59 6.36 -23.75
CA LYS A 43 15.41 6.01 -25.16
C LYS A 43 14.19 6.62 -25.83
N VAL A 44 13.12 6.87 -25.06
CA VAL A 44 11.81 7.29 -25.60
C VAL A 44 11.46 8.71 -25.18
N TRP A 45 11.96 9.16 -24.04
CA TRP A 45 11.74 10.51 -23.52
C TRP A 45 13.02 11.36 -23.46
N GLY A 46 14.19 10.83 -23.84
CA GLY A 46 15.44 11.61 -23.81
C GLY A 46 15.49 12.72 -24.87
N ASP A 47 14.85 12.51 -26.01
CA ASP A 47 14.72 13.42 -27.15
C ASP A 47 13.36 14.17 -27.14
N GLU A 48 12.63 14.15 -26.02
CA GLU A 48 11.25 14.67 -25.98
C GLU A 48 11.14 16.16 -26.30
N GLN A 49 12.12 16.96 -25.88
CA GLN A 49 12.16 18.40 -26.10
C GLN A 49 12.90 18.76 -27.40
N SER A 50 13.94 18.01 -27.79
CA SER A 50 14.71 18.31 -29.01
C SER A 50 13.93 18.00 -30.28
N ASP A 51 13.05 16.99 -30.24
CA ASP A 51 12.29 16.52 -31.39
C ASP A 51 10.83 17.03 -31.37
N PHE A 52 10.51 17.96 -30.47
CA PHE A 52 9.21 18.63 -30.44
C PHE A 52 9.22 19.81 -31.41
N VAL A 53 8.60 19.66 -32.58
CA VAL A 53 8.72 20.66 -33.66
C VAL A 53 7.41 21.40 -33.85
N CYS A 54 7.45 22.74 -33.84
CA CYS A 54 6.31 23.59 -34.19
C CYS A 54 6.49 24.22 -35.58
N ASN A 55 5.41 24.31 -36.37
CA ASN A 55 5.40 24.95 -37.68
C ASN A 55 5.41 26.49 -37.56
N THR A 56 6.53 27.03 -37.10
CA THR A 56 6.75 28.47 -36.88
C THR A 56 8.24 28.80 -36.92
N ARG A 57 8.57 30.03 -37.30
CA ARG A 57 9.95 30.58 -37.19
C ARG A 57 10.11 31.52 -36.00
N GLN A 58 9.06 31.66 -35.19
CA GLN A 58 9.06 32.56 -34.04
C GLN A 58 9.91 31.99 -32.89
N PRO A 59 10.97 32.69 -32.45
CA PRO A 59 11.80 32.22 -31.35
C PRO A 59 10.98 32.13 -30.06
N GLY A 60 11.19 31.06 -29.29
CA GLY A 60 10.55 30.83 -28.00
C GLY A 60 9.13 30.24 -28.05
N CYS A 61 8.47 30.23 -29.21
CA CYS A 61 7.13 29.63 -29.34
C CYS A 61 7.16 28.12 -29.05
N GLU A 62 8.14 27.39 -29.59
CA GLU A 62 8.31 25.95 -29.34
C GLU A 62 8.49 25.61 -27.86
N ASN A 63 9.35 26.36 -27.15
CA ASN A 63 9.59 26.16 -25.72
C ASN A 63 8.33 26.31 -24.89
N VAL A 64 7.52 27.34 -25.17
CA VAL A 64 6.30 27.60 -24.39
C VAL A 64 5.20 26.60 -24.74
N CYS A 65 5.07 26.23 -26.02
CA CYS A 65 4.11 25.21 -26.43
C CYS A 65 4.46 23.84 -25.85
N TYR A 66 5.75 23.50 -25.76
CA TYR A 66 6.22 22.28 -25.11
C TYR A 66 5.81 22.25 -23.62
N ASP A 67 6.06 23.33 -22.89
CA ASP A 67 5.75 23.44 -21.46
C ASP A 67 4.24 23.32 -21.16
N LEU A 68 3.39 23.85 -22.06
CA LEU A 68 1.93 23.72 -21.94
C LEU A 68 1.43 22.30 -22.16
N VAL A 69 2.04 21.57 -23.09
CA VAL A 69 1.65 20.18 -23.39
C VAL A 69 2.19 19.22 -22.32
N PHE A 70 3.41 19.46 -21.86
CA PHE A 70 4.12 18.58 -20.94
C PHE A 70 4.61 19.34 -19.70
N PRO A 71 3.70 19.83 -18.83
CA PRO A 71 4.08 20.56 -17.62
C PRO A 71 4.95 19.73 -16.68
N ILE A 72 4.76 18.41 -16.71
CA ILE A 72 5.70 17.43 -16.16
C ILE A 72 5.83 16.30 -17.17
N SER A 73 7.04 15.77 -17.37
CA SER A 73 7.23 14.64 -18.27
C SER A 73 6.69 13.35 -17.65
N HIS A 74 6.22 12.43 -18.49
CA HIS A 74 5.61 11.16 -18.07
C HIS A 74 6.56 10.34 -17.19
N VAL A 75 7.86 10.33 -17.53
CA VAL A 75 8.90 9.63 -16.77
C VAL A 75 8.98 10.18 -15.34
N ARG A 76 8.99 11.51 -15.17
CA ARG A 76 9.03 12.14 -13.85
C ARG A 76 7.77 11.84 -13.05
N PHE A 77 6.61 11.87 -13.70
CA PHE A 77 5.34 11.49 -13.08
C PHE A 77 5.37 10.04 -12.56
N TRP A 78 5.86 9.08 -13.35
CA TRP A 78 5.97 7.68 -12.91
C TRP A 78 7.03 7.46 -11.82
N ILE A 79 8.12 8.21 -11.81
CA ILE A 79 9.08 8.18 -10.70
C ILE A 79 8.39 8.59 -9.40
N LEU A 80 7.65 9.71 -9.41
CA LEU A 80 6.89 10.17 -8.25
C LEU A 80 5.84 9.14 -7.82
N GLN A 81 5.14 8.54 -8.78
CA GLN A 81 4.19 7.46 -8.52
C GLN A 81 4.87 6.28 -7.80
N ILE A 82 5.98 5.77 -8.33
CA ILE A 82 6.71 4.62 -7.77
C ILE A 82 7.18 4.92 -6.34
N ILE A 83 7.76 6.10 -6.12
CA ILE A 83 8.22 6.52 -4.79
C ILE A 83 7.03 6.56 -3.82
N ALA A 84 5.95 7.26 -4.21
CA ALA A 84 4.78 7.43 -3.36
C ALA A 84 4.12 6.09 -3.00
N VAL A 85 3.91 5.17 -3.96
CA VAL A 85 3.28 3.86 -3.67
C VAL A 85 4.19 2.91 -2.88
N THR A 86 5.51 3.13 -2.93
CA THR A 86 6.49 2.31 -2.19
C THR A 86 6.66 2.77 -0.75
N THR A 87 6.54 4.08 -0.48
CA THR A 87 6.73 4.66 0.86
C THR A 87 5.87 3.99 1.94
N PRO A 88 4.54 3.78 1.79
CA PRO A 88 3.74 3.10 2.80
C PRO A 88 4.23 1.68 3.12
N LYS A 89 4.67 0.93 2.10
CA LYS A 89 5.22 -0.43 2.25
C LYS A 89 6.53 -0.40 3.04
N LEU A 90 7.41 0.56 2.76
CA LEU A 90 8.68 0.74 3.50
C LEU A 90 8.43 1.16 4.95
N LEU A 91 7.48 2.07 5.19
CA LEU A 91 7.10 2.47 6.55
C LEU A 91 6.53 1.29 7.34
N TYR A 92 5.67 0.47 6.72
CA TYR A 92 5.18 -0.76 7.34
C TYR A 92 6.32 -1.75 7.63
N LEU A 93 7.24 -1.97 6.69
CA LEU A 93 8.40 -2.84 6.89
C LEU A 93 9.27 -2.33 8.04
N GLY A 94 9.58 -1.03 8.07
CA GLY A 94 10.33 -0.38 9.14
C GLY A 94 9.66 -0.57 10.51
N HIS A 95 8.33 -0.41 10.58
CA HIS A 95 7.56 -0.67 11.79
C HIS A 95 7.66 -2.14 12.23
N VAL A 96 7.53 -3.10 11.31
CA VAL A 96 7.69 -4.54 11.62
C VAL A 96 9.09 -4.84 12.14
N LEU A 97 10.13 -4.32 11.48
CA LEU A 97 11.52 -4.51 11.89
C LEU A 97 11.80 -3.91 13.27
N HIS A 98 11.29 -2.70 13.53
CA HIS A 98 11.40 -2.04 14.83
C HIS A 98 10.74 -2.87 15.94
N VAL A 99 9.52 -3.37 15.72
CA VAL A 99 8.81 -4.23 16.68
C VAL A 99 9.60 -5.52 16.96
N ILE A 100 10.10 -6.20 15.91
CA ILE A 100 10.90 -7.43 16.06
C ILE A 100 12.19 -7.14 16.83
N HIS A 101 12.84 -6.00 16.59
CA HIS A 101 14.06 -5.62 17.29
C HIS A 101 13.81 -5.43 18.80
N ILE A 102 12.72 -4.72 19.15
CA ILE A 102 12.31 -4.54 20.56
C ILE A 102 11.99 -5.88 21.22
N GLU A 103 11.25 -6.77 20.55
CA GLU A 103 10.94 -8.11 21.08
C GLU A 103 12.21 -8.90 21.41
N LYS A 104 13.21 -8.91 20.50
CA LYS A 104 14.49 -9.59 20.73
C LYS A 104 15.22 -9.03 21.95
N LYS A 105 15.29 -7.70 22.06
CA LYS A 105 15.96 -7.01 23.18
C LYS A 105 15.28 -7.31 24.52
N VAL A 106 13.94 -7.38 24.57
CA VAL A 106 13.20 -7.74 25.80
C VAL A 106 13.44 -9.20 26.17
N LYS A 107 13.41 -10.11 25.17
CA LYS A 107 13.65 -11.54 25.39
C LYS A 107 15.06 -11.83 25.93
N GLU A 108 16.07 -11.11 25.46
CA GLU A 108 17.44 -11.21 25.97
C GLU A 108 17.55 -10.74 27.43
N ARG A 109 16.89 -9.64 27.80
CA ARG A 109 16.86 -9.19 29.21
C ARG A 109 16.16 -10.19 30.13
N MET A 110 15.04 -10.75 29.68
CA MET A 110 14.33 -11.79 30.44
C MET A 110 15.16 -13.06 30.63
N ARG A 111 15.97 -13.46 29.63
CA ARG A 111 16.90 -14.58 29.78
C ARG A 111 17.97 -14.31 30.84
N LYS A 112 18.57 -13.12 30.83
CA LYS A 112 19.55 -12.71 31.85
C LYS A 112 18.97 -12.65 33.26
N GLN A 113 17.71 -12.22 33.41
CA GLN A 113 17.03 -12.21 34.72
C GLN A 113 16.61 -13.61 35.19
N ALA A 114 16.22 -14.51 34.26
CA ALA A 114 15.85 -15.87 34.59
C ALA A 114 17.05 -16.73 35.05
N GLU A 115 18.27 -16.38 34.66
CA GLU A 115 19.50 -17.02 35.13
C GLU A 115 19.92 -16.58 36.55
N LEU A 116 19.31 -15.51 37.11
CA LEU A 116 19.66 -14.95 38.42
C LEU A 116 18.66 -15.28 39.54
N GLU A 117 17.42 -15.69 39.22
CA GLU A 117 16.39 -16.04 40.21
C GLU A 117 15.86 -17.48 40.02
N ASP A 118 16.38 -18.42 40.80
CA ASP A 118 16.07 -19.86 40.71
C ASP A 118 14.69 -20.26 41.30
N HIS A 119 13.92 -19.34 41.90
CA HIS A 119 12.64 -19.70 42.57
C HIS A 119 11.43 -18.81 42.24
N THR A 120 11.62 -17.56 41.78
CA THR A 120 10.51 -16.59 41.58
C THR A 120 9.98 -16.53 40.14
N SER A 121 10.66 -17.22 39.21
CA SER A 121 10.52 -17.08 37.76
C SER A 121 9.23 -17.67 37.15
N LEU A 122 8.52 -18.54 37.87
CA LEU A 122 7.28 -19.16 37.38
C LEU A 122 6.07 -18.20 37.49
N PHE A 123 6.09 -17.25 38.42
CA PHE A 123 4.99 -16.31 38.63
C PHE A 123 5.10 -15.08 37.72
N LEU A 124 6.30 -14.54 37.52
CA LEU A 124 6.54 -13.36 36.67
C LEU A 124 6.36 -13.65 35.17
N SER A 125 6.72 -14.85 34.73
CA SER A 125 6.56 -15.31 33.33
C SER A 125 5.09 -15.47 32.91
N LYS A 126 4.18 -15.63 33.88
CA LYS A 126 2.72 -15.71 33.66
C LYS A 126 2.07 -14.32 33.58
N ALA A 127 2.64 -13.32 34.26
CA ALA A 127 2.07 -11.97 34.38
C ALA A 127 2.46 -11.04 33.22
N PHE A 128 3.68 -11.11 32.69
CA PHE A 128 4.10 -10.25 31.57
C PHE A 128 4.14 -11.02 30.24
N LYS A 129 2.95 -11.23 29.65
CA LYS A 129 2.80 -11.91 28.37
C LYS A 129 3.28 -10.97 27.24
N VAL A 130 4.58 -10.95 26.98
CA VAL A 130 5.14 -10.24 25.81
C VAL A 130 4.39 -10.77 24.58
N PRO A 131 3.73 -9.92 23.77
CA PRO A 131 3.01 -10.37 22.59
C PRO A 131 4.03 -11.05 21.68
N LYS A 132 3.88 -12.35 21.44
CA LYS A 132 4.85 -13.15 20.69
C LYS A 132 4.47 -13.05 19.22
N TYR A 133 5.03 -12.08 18.48
CA TYR A 133 4.76 -11.94 17.04
C TYR A 133 5.48 -13.01 16.22
N THR A 134 6.55 -13.64 16.75
CA THR A 134 7.29 -14.75 16.11
C THR A 134 7.04 -16.07 16.85
N LYS A 135 6.41 -17.07 16.20
CA LYS A 135 6.31 -18.45 16.74
C LYS A 135 7.71 -19.10 16.77
N SER A 136 7.91 -20.14 17.61
CA SER A 136 9.18 -20.89 17.70
C SER A 136 9.64 -21.51 16.37
N SER A 137 8.72 -21.65 15.41
CA SER A 137 8.96 -22.07 14.02
C SER A 137 9.48 -20.93 13.10
N GLY A 138 9.70 -19.72 13.61
CA GLY A 138 10.13 -18.55 12.82
C GLY A 138 9.00 -17.83 12.09
N LYS A 139 7.75 -18.20 12.36
CA LYS A 139 6.54 -17.75 11.66
C LYS A 139 5.96 -16.46 12.27
N ILE A 140 5.80 -15.39 11.48
CA ILE A 140 5.26 -14.09 11.94
C ILE A 140 3.73 -14.14 11.97
N SER A 141 3.15 -14.02 13.17
CA SER A 141 1.70 -13.96 13.37
C SER A 141 1.22 -12.51 13.31
N ILE A 142 0.61 -12.10 12.19
CA ILE A 142 -0.02 -10.78 12.06
C ILE A 142 -1.22 -10.71 13.02
N ARG A 143 -1.06 -10.04 14.17
CA ARG A 143 -2.11 -9.90 15.19
C ARG A 143 -2.08 -8.51 15.82
N GLY A 144 -3.25 -7.95 16.16
CA GLY A 144 -3.37 -6.68 16.89
C GLY A 144 -2.77 -5.49 16.15
N ARG A 145 -1.78 -4.82 16.77
CA ARG A 145 -1.14 -3.59 16.24
C ARG A 145 -0.48 -3.79 14.87
N LEU A 146 0.10 -4.96 14.61
CA LEU A 146 0.72 -5.27 13.32
C LEU A 146 -0.30 -5.35 12.17
N LEU A 147 -1.49 -5.89 12.44
CA LEU A 147 -2.60 -5.95 11.48
C LEU A 147 -3.12 -4.55 11.16
N ARG A 148 -3.20 -3.66 12.17
CA ARG A 148 -3.61 -2.26 11.95
C ARG A 148 -2.62 -1.52 11.06
N SER A 149 -1.31 -1.63 11.33
CA SER A 149 -0.29 -1.05 10.44
C SER A 149 -0.30 -1.70 9.04
N TYR A 150 -0.70 -2.98 8.95
CA TYR A 150 -0.87 -3.65 7.66
C TYR A 150 -2.00 -3.03 6.83
N ILE A 151 -3.18 -2.90 7.44
CA ILE A 151 -4.35 -2.34 6.77
C ILE A 151 -4.09 -0.87 6.39
N LEU A 152 -3.48 -0.09 7.29
CA LEU A 152 -3.20 1.33 7.04
C LEU A 152 -2.27 1.53 5.85
N HIS A 153 -1.18 0.75 5.73
CA HIS A 153 -0.31 0.91 4.56
C HIS A 153 -0.99 0.46 3.26
N LEU A 154 -1.84 -0.57 3.31
CA LEU A 154 -2.56 -1.07 2.15
C LEU A 154 -3.61 -0.07 1.67
N VAL A 155 -4.36 0.55 2.59
CA VAL A 155 -5.30 1.63 2.29
C VAL A 155 -4.56 2.84 1.72
N ALA A 156 -3.47 3.28 2.35
CA ALA A 156 -2.66 4.38 1.83
C ALA A 156 -2.15 4.09 0.40
N LYS A 157 -1.69 2.86 0.14
CA LYS A 157 -1.28 2.43 -1.20
C LYS A 157 -2.44 2.53 -2.21
N ILE A 158 -3.63 2.03 -1.88
CA ILE A 158 -4.81 2.08 -2.76
C ILE A 158 -5.17 3.54 -3.09
N VAL A 159 -5.23 4.41 -2.07
CA VAL A 159 -5.53 5.84 -2.25
C VAL A 159 -4.50 6.51 -3.16
N LEU A 160 -3.22 6.25 -2.93
CA LEU A 160 -2.15 6.80 -3.76
C LEU A 160 -2.22 6.26 -5.20
N GLU A 161 -2.42 4.96 -5.41
CA GLU A 161 -2.57 4.40 -6.76
C GLU A 161 -3.75 5.02 -7.51
N VAL A 162 -4.92 5.18 -6.86
CA VAL A 162 -6.08 5.85 -7.46
C VAL A 162 -5.76 7.31 -7.79
N LEU A 163 -5.11 8.05 -6.88
CA LEU A 163 -4.74 9.44 -7.09
C LEU A 163 -3.82 9.60 -8.31
N PHE A 164 -2.81 8.73 -8.47
CA PHE A 164 -1.92 8.78 -9.63
C PHE A 164 -2.61 8.32 -10.93
N ILE A 165 -3.54 7.34 -10.88
CA ILE A 165 -4.32 6.95 -12.07
C ILE A 165 -5.22 8.11 -12.53
N VAL A 166 -5.93 8.74 -11.61
CA VAL A 166 -6.76 9.92 -11.91
C VAL A 166 -5.90 11.09 -12.37
N GLY A 167 -4.77 11.33 -11.71
CA GLY A 167 -3.80 12.37 -12.11
C GLY A 167 -3.27 12.18 -13.53
N GLN A 168 -2.90 10.95 -13.91
CA GLN A 168 -2.48 10.62 -15.27
C GLN A 168 -3.59 10.93 -16.28
N TYR A 169 -4.83 10.54 -15.98
CA TYR A 169 -5.96 10.77 -16.86
C TYR A 169 -6.26 12.27 -17.03
N LEU A 170 -6.21 13.05 -15.95
CA LEU A 170 -6.49 14.49 -15.98
C LEU A 170 -5.37 15.30 -16.63
N LEU A 171 -4.10 14.91 -16.46
CA LEU A 171 -2.96 15.64 -17.02
C LEU A 171 -2.68 15.30 -18.48
N TYR A 172 -2.76 14.02 -18.86
CA TYR A 172 -2.28 13.55 -20.16
C TYR A 172 -3.33 12.79 -20.98
N GLY A 173 -4.42 12.33 -20.36
CA GLY A 173 -5.36 11.41 -20.98
C GLY A 173 -4.77 9.99 -21.18
N PHE A 174 -5.39 9.22 -22.08
CA PHE A 174 -5.00 7.83 -22.36
C PHE A 174 -4.09 7.66 -23.58
N THR A 175 -4.15 8.59 -24.53
CA THR A 175 -3.43 8.50 -25.81
C THR A 175 -2.89 9.86 -26.19
N LEU A 176 -1.60 9.91 -26.53
CA LEU A 176 -0.96 11.12 -27.05
C LEU A 176 -1.37 11.32 -28.51
N GLN A 177 -1.91 12.49 -28.83
CA GLN A 177 -2.15 12.86 -30.23
C GLN A 177 -0.84 13.24 -30.91
N THR A 178 -0.77 13.05 -32.23
CA THR A 178 0.44 13.36 -33.01
C THR A 178 0.63 14.86 -33.22
N ARG A 179 -0.46 15.63 -33.14
CA ARG A 179 -0.52 17.08 -33.36
C ARG A 179 -1.14 17.77 -32.15
N TYR A 180 -0.50 18.85 -31.71
CA TYR A 180 -1.03 19.79 -30.72
C TYR A 180 -1.14 21.18 -31.34
N VAL A 181 -2.29 21.85 -31.15
CA VAL A 181 -2.52 23.20 -31.64
C VAL A 181 -2.23 24.19 -30.51
N CYS A 182 -1.24 25.06 -30.70
CA CYS A 182 -0.80 26.00 -29.68
C CYS A 182 -1.14 27.45 -30.07
N VAL A 183 -1.66 28.24 -29.11
CA VAL A 183 -2.09 29.63 -29.31
C VAL A 183 -1.55 30.57 -28.21
N HIS A 184 -0.39 30.24 -27.65
CA HIS A 184 0.17 30.95 -26.51
C HIS A 184 1.28 31.93 -26.91
N PHE A 185 1.44 33.04 -26.19
CA PHE A 185 2.52 34.00 -26.44
C PHE A 185 3.90 33.33 -26.21
N PRO A 186 4.91 33.48 -27.09
CA PRO A 186 5.06 34.46 -28.17
C PRO A 186 4.59 34.00 -29.56
N CYS A 187 3.77 32.94 -29.68
CA CYS A 187 3.33 32.45 -30.99
C CYS A 187 2.41 33.48 -31.71
N PRO A 188 2.65 33.76 -33.00
CA PRO A 188 1.95 34.84 -33.72
C PRO A 188 0.47 34.51 -34.00
N HIS A 189 0.18 33.23 -34.25
CA HIS A 189 -1.14 32.70 -34.57
C HIS A 189 -1.26 31.28 -33.98
N GLN A 190 -2.30 30.54 -34.37
CA GLN A 190 -2.39 29.11 -34.07
C GLN A 190 -1.30 28.37 -34.85
N VAL A 191 -0.41 27.69 -34.12
CA VAL A 191 0.68 26.90 -34.71
C VAL A 191 0.46 25.43 -34.42
N ASP A 192 0.86 24.60 -35.38
CA ASP A 192 0.82 23.15 -35.25
C ASP A 192 2.16 22.64 -34.74
N CYS A 193 2.13 21.97 -33.59
CA CYS A 193 3.29 21.32 -32.99
C CYS A 193 3.14 19.80 -33.05
N TYR A 194 4.24 19.11 -33.34
CA TYR A 194 4.28 17.67 -33.52
C TYR A 194 5.10 17.03 -32.39
N ILE A 195 4.54 15.99 -31.79
CA ILE A 195 5.16 15.28 -30.67
C ILE A 195 6.03 14.15 -31.20
N SER A 196 7.26 14.02 -30.69
CA SER A 196 8.15 12.92 -31.03
C SER A 196 7.64 11.57 -30.50
N ARG A 197 7.69 10.54 -31.35
CA ARG A 197 7.35 9.12 -31.06
C ARG A 197 6.01 8.92 -30.31
N PRO A 198 4.89 9.47 -30.81
CA PRO A 198 3.62 9.46 -30.08
C PRO A 198 3.05 8.05 -29.90
N THR A 199 3.28 7.14 -30.85
CA THR A 199 2.85 5.73 -30.77
C THR A 199 3.65 4.95 -29.73
N GLU A 200 4.97 5.07 -29.73
CA GLU A 200 5.86 4.41 -28.74
C GLU A 200 5.54 4.89 -27.32
N LYS A 201 5.42 6.22 -27.12
CA LYS A 201 5.01 6.81 -25.84
C LYS A 201 3.64 6.32 -25.42
N SER A 202 2.66 6.28 -26.32
CA SER A 202 1.30 5.80 -26.01
C SER A 202 1.29 4.32 -25.59
N VAL A 203 2.04 3.45 -26.26
CA VAL A 203 2.14 2.03 -25.90
C VAL A 203 2.69 1.86 -24.48
N ILE A 204 3.74 2.60 -24.13
CA ILE A 204 4.34 2.55 -22.78
C ILE A 204 3.36 3.13 -21.74
N ILE A 205 2.65 4.22 -22.05
CA ILE A 205 1.61 4.79 -21.17
C ILE A 205 0.52 3.76 -20.88
N TRP A 206 -0.01 3.10 -21.92
CA TRP A 206 -1.02 2.05 -21.76
C TRP A 206 -0.52 0.89 -20.91
N PHE A 207 0.72 0.46 -21.14
CA PHE A 207 1.34 -0.59 -20.37
C PHE A 207 1.49 -0.21 -18.88
N MET A 208 1.97 1.00 -18.59
CA MET A 208 2.11 1.51 -17.23
C MET A 208 0.74 1.63 -16.55
N LEU A 209 -0.28 2.12 -17.26
CA LEU A 209 -1.66 2.21 -16.78
C LEU A 209 -2.29 0.84 -16.50
N VAL A 210 -2.20 -0.10 -17.42
CA VAL A 210 -2.75 -1.47 -17.24
C VAL A 210 -2.08 -2.13 -16.03
N SER A 211 -0.75 -2.03 -15.92
CA SER A 211 -0.06 -2.58 -14.76
C SER A 211 -0.52 -1.90 -13.46
N ALA A 212 -0.81 -0.60 -13.45
CA ALA A 212 -1.37 0.17 -12.31
C ALA A 212 -2.78 -0.28 -11.93
N ILE A 213 -3.65 -0.52 -12.91
CA ILE A 213 -5.00 -1.03 -12.66
C ILE A 213 -4.92 -2.45 -12.07
N VAL A 214 -4.07 -3.32 -12.61
CA VAL A 214 -3.88 -4.67 -12.08
C VAL A 214 -3.33 -4.63 -10.65
N SER A 215 -2.36 -3.77 -10.34
CA SER A 215 -1.85 -3.63 -8.96
C SER A 215 -2.92 -3.11 -8.00
N LEU A 216 -3.77 -2.19 -8.46
CA LEU A 216 -4.87 -1.64 -7.67
C LEU A 216 -5.88 -2.74 -7.35
N VAL A 217 -6.31 -3.50 -8.35
CA VAL A 217 -7.24 -4.63 -8.19
C VAL A 217 -6.66 -5.68 -7.23
N LEU A 218 -5.39 -6.08 -7.39
CA LEU A 218 -4.75 -7.02 -6.48
C LEU A 218 -4.70 -6.49 -5.05
N SER A 219 -4.45 -5.19 -4.87
CA SER A 219 -4.41 -4.56 -3.54
C SER A 219 -5.80 -4.48 -2.90
N VAL A 220 -6.84 -4.22 -3.69
CA VAL A 220 -8.25 -4.22 -3.24
C VAL A 220 -8.70 -5.63 -2.87
N VAL A 221 -8.36 -6.63 -3.67
CA VAL A 221 -8.66 -8.05 -3.39
C VAL A 221 -7.96 -8.49 -2.09
N GLU A 222 -6.71 -8.08 -1.88
CA GLU A 222 -5.99 -8.35 -0.63
C GLU A 222 -6.65 -7.67 0.57
N LEU A 223 -7.05 -6.41 0.44
CA LEU A 223 -7.78 -5.69 1.48
C LEU A 223 -9.10 -6.38 1.80
N PHE A 224 -9.88 -6.74 0.78
CA PHE A 224 -11.16 -7.43 0.94
C PHE A 224 -11.00 -8.79 1.62
N TYR A 225 -10.01 -9.59 1.21
CA TYR A 225 -9.70 -10.88 1.85
C TYR A 225 -9.40 -10.71 3.34
N LEU A 226 -8.61 -9.69 3.70
CA LEU A 226 -8.29 -9.39 5.11
C LEU A 226 -9.50 -8.88 5.89
N CYS A 227 -10.33 -8.03 5.29
CA CYS A 227 -11.59 -7.58 5.88
C CYS A 227 -12.52 -8.76 6.18
N VAL A 228 -12.76 -9.64 5.20
CA VAL A 228 -13.60 -10.83 5.38
C VAL A 228 -13.05 -11.76 6.46
N LYS A 229 -11.72 -11.98 6.48
CA LYS A 229 -11.08 -12.80 7.51
C LYS A 229 -11.25 -12.18 8.91
N ALA A 230 -11.05 -10.87 9.04
CA ALA A 230 -11.22 -10.15 10.30
C ALA A 230 -12.68 -10.22 10.79
N LEU A 231 -13.65 -10.06 9.88
CA LEU A 231 -15.09 -10.17 10.20
C LEU A 231 -15.45 -11.58 10.70
N LYS A 232 -14.99 -12.64 10.01
CA LYS A 232 -15.21 -14.02 10.44
C LYS A 232 -14.63 -14.29 11.84
N GLU A 233 -13.40 -13.84 12.10
CA GLU A 233 -12.77 -13.99 13.42
C GLU A 233 -13.51 -13.21 14.52
N CYS A 234 -14.13 -12.06 14.20
CA CYS A 234 -14.98 -11.32 15.13
C CYS A 234 -16.32 -12.03 15.39
N MET A 235 -16.95 -12.59 14.35
CA MET A 235 -18.22 -13.32 14.49
C MET A 235 -18.08 -14.58 15.35
N VAL A 236 -17.02 -15.37 15.12
CA VAL A 236 -16.74 -16.57 15.94
C VAL A 236 -16.51 -16.19 17.40
N ARG A 237 -15.73 -15.14 17.69
CA ARG A 237 -15.54 -14.65 19.07
C ARG A 237 -16.83 -14.16 19.72
N ARG A 238 -17.73 -13.56 18.96
CA ARG A 238 -19.03 -13.11 19.48
C ARG A 238 -19.91 -14.31 19.88
N GLN A 239 -19.80 -15.42 19.15
CA GLN A 239 -20.55 -16.64 19.42
C GLN A 239 -20.08 -17.33 20.71
N ASP A 240 -18.77 -17.35 20.98
CA ASP A 240 -18.21 -17.87 22.24
C ASP A 240 -18.69 -17.04 23.46
N TYR A 241 -18.80 -15.72 23.33
CA TYR A 241 -19.34 -14.85 24.40
C TYR A 241 -20.83 -15.06 24.66
N THR A 242 -21.61 -15.50 23.66
CA THR A 242 -23.03 -15.82 23.84
C THR A 242 -23.29 -17.22 24.40
N VAL A 243 -22.29 -18.10 24.46
CA VAL A 243 -22.46 -19.53 24.84
C VAL A 243 -21.95 -19.83 26.26
N THR A 244 -21.44 -18.87 27.02
CA THR A 244 -21.26 -19.01 28.47
C THR A 244 -22.42 -18.38 29.24
N PRO A 245 -23.52 -19.10 29.53
CA PRO A 245 -24.34 -18.75 30.68
C PRO A 245 -23.51 -19.11 31.92
N VAL A 246 -22.90 -18.11 32.56
CA VAL A 246 -22.59 -18.22 33.98
C VAL A 246 -23.95 -18.39 34.64
N THR A 247 -24.27 -19.59 35.12
CA THR A 247 -25.53 -19.92 35.79
C THR A 247 -25.79 -18.94 36.93
N PRO A 248 -26.98 -18.32 36.98
CA PRO A 248 -27.66 -18.08 38.26
C PRO A 248 -29.03 -18.78 38.23
N PRO A 249 -29.67 -19.01 39.39
CA PRO A 249 -30.85 -19.86 39.45
C PRO A 249 -32.09 -19.22 38.81
N PHE A 250 -32.99 -20.12 38.41
CA PHE A 250 -34.42 -19.98 38.06
C PHE A 250 -35.09 -18.61 38.31
N SER A 251 -35.68 -18.01 37.26
CA SER A 251 -37.11 -17.63 37.20
C SER A 251 -37.51 -17.06 35.82
N GLU A 252 -38.77 -17.31 35.49
CA GLU A 252 -39.62 -17.12 34.31
C GLU A 252 -39.42 -16.02 33.22
N ARG A 253 -39.43 -16.51 31.96
CA ARG A 253 -40.42 -16.28 30.88
C ARG A 253 -40.56 -14.90 30.15
N LYS A 254 -40.26 -14.97 28.84
CA LYS A 254 -40.82 -14.29 27.63
C LYS A 254 -40.75 -12.76 27.49
N ALA A 255 -40.10 -12.28 26.42
CA ALA A 255 -40.77 -11.93 25.15
C ALA A 255 -39.78 -11.44 24.07
N PHE A 256 -40.04 -11.93 22.87
CA PHE A 256 -39.38 -11.67 21.59
C PHE A 256 -39.92 -10.37 20.97
N ARG A 257 -39.06 -9.55 20.34
CA ARG A 257 -39.13 -9.15 18.91
C ARG A 257 -38.56 -7.74 18.61
N SER A 258 -37.78 -7.73 17.52
CA SER A 258 -37.52 -6.64 16.53
C SER A 258 -36.73 -5.38 16.92
N ARG A 259 -35.44 -5.36 16.55
CA ARG A 259 -34.77 -4.18 15.93
C ARG A 259 -33.44 -4.57 15.24
N PRO A 260 -33.44 -5.17 14.03
CA PRO A 260 -32.20 -5.56 13.34
C PRO A 260 -31.67 -4.59 12.29
N GLU A 261 -32.29 -3.43 12.02
CA GLU A 261 -31.84 -2.57 10.91
C GLU A 261 -30.99 -1.36 11.32
N ILE A 262 -31.08 -0.88 12.57
CA ILE A 262 -30.35 0.32 13.01
C ILE A 262 -28.96 -0.02 13.56
N ILE A 263 -28.73 -1.26 13.97
CA ILE A 263 -27.45 -1.71 14.59
C ILE A 263 -26.36 -1.98 13.54
N GLN A 264 -26.74 -2.22 12.28
CA GLN A 264 -25.79 -2.57 11.22
C GLN A 264 -24.89 -1.39 10.81
N ASN A 265 -25.39 -0.15 10.87
CA ASN A 265 -24.63 1.05 10.48
C ASN A 265 -23.88 1.71 11.65
N CYS A 266 -24.32 1.52 12.91
CA CYS A 266 -23.61 2.06 14.08
C CYS A 266 -22.41 1.18 14.50
N ALA A 267 -22.45 -0.13 14.26
CA ALA A 267 -21.39 -1.07 14.65
C ALA A 267 -20.10 -0.96 13.79
N ASN A 268 -20.18 -0.41 12.57
CA ASN A 268 -19.02 -0.22 11.70
C ASN A 268 -18.08 0.90 12.21
N LEU A 269 -18.62 1.87 12.95
CA LEU A 269 -17.81 2.94 13.56
C LEU A 269 -17.28 2.54 14.94
N GLU A 270 -18.04 1.75 15.71
CA GLU A 270 -17.59 1.26 17.03
C GLU A 270 -16.46 0.24 16.94
N CYS A 271 -16.39 -0.61 15.90
CA CYS A 271 -15.21 -1.46 15.69
C CYS A 271 -13.94 -0.70 15.32
N PHE A 272 -14.06 0.51 14.76
CA PHE A 272 -12.92 1.38 14.46
C PHE A 272 -12.50 2.21 15.69
N LEU A 273 -13.47 2.67 16.50
CA LEU A 273 -13.25 3.45 17.72
C LEU A 273 -12.90 2.60 18.95
N ALA A 274 -13.34 1.34 19.05
CA ALA A 274 -12.96 0.43 20.14
C ALA A 274 -11.46 0.05 20.12
N GLN A 275 -10.72 0.41 19.06
CA GLN A 275 -9.26 0.35 19.00
C GLN A 275 -8.55 1.61 19.55
N ILE A 276 -9.29 2.65 19.95
CA ILE A 276 -8.77 3.87 20.58
C ILE A 276 -8.83 3.78 22.11
N HIS A 277 -9.65 2.89 22.70
CA HIS A 277 -9.96 2.92 24.13
C HIS A 277 -9.37 1.81 25.00
N LEU A 278 -8.39 1.03 24.52
CA LEU A 278 -7.73 -0.02 25.31
C LEU A 278 -6.20 0.03 25.17
N ARG A 279 -5.61 1.07 25.77
CA ARG A 279 -4.25 1.18 26.34
C ARG A 279 -4.06 2.65 26.76
N ASP A 280 -4.48 3.08 27.94
CA ASP A 280 -3.79 2.80 29.22
C ASP A 280 -3.59 1.32 29.61
#